data_AF-A0A168JUW2-F1
#
_entry.id   AF-A0A168JUW2-F1
#
_cell.length_a   1.000
_cell.length_b   1.000
_cell.length_c   1.000
_cell.angle_alpha   90.00
_cell.angle_beta   90.00
_cell.angle_gamma   90.00
#
_symmetry.space_group_name_H-M   'P 1'
#
loop_
_entity.id
_entity.type
_entity.pdbx_description
1 polymer ?
#
loop_
_entity_poly.entity_id
_entity_poly.type
_entity_poly.pdbx_seq_one_letter_code
_entity_poly.pdbx_strand_id
1 'polypeptide(L)'
;MLKKIALCFMFYLLLGGIPQAHTEILGTSIPTLTKLCVASDPVLHKQQSKQHTKEVNSTHRNQQKNKGLSLSQLYRKFPETIVTKGPRSKKIALTFDDVPDPRFTPAVLNVLSKYHIKATFFVVGKRAEEYPGLVSRMKREGHAIGNHSYDHPLFTKIPLSQFQKQIVTTDTIIHNIVGYNPRLIRPPYGDITEEQLKWAKKQGYKIVNWNVDSLDWKGLRKNEVKKNILSSVGRGSIILQHAGGGVGSDLTGTIQALPEVIQILRSRGYIFVTVPELLHIPVNIQ
;
A
#
# COMPACT_ATOMS: atom_id res chain seq x y z
N MET A 1 -20.88 -33.53 50.48
CA MET A 1 -20.63 -34.96 50.71
C MET A 1 -21.16 -35.73 49.51
N LEU A 2 -20.28 -36.23 48.64
CA LEU A 2 -20.02 -37.67 48.43
C LEU A 2 -21.30 -38.43 48.00
N LYS A 3 -21.42 -38.99 46.79
CA LYS A 3 -20.63 -40.13 46.28
C LYS A 3 -20.80 -40.34 44.76
N LYS A 4 -19.71 -40.81 44.15
CA LYS A 4 -19.57 -41.46 42.83
C LYS A 4 -20.12 -42.91 42.85
N ILE A 5 -20.10 -43.55 41.66
CA ILE A 5 -19.94 -44.98 41.30
C ILE A 5 -21.13 -45.43 40.42
N ALA A 6 -21.04 -45.72 39.11
CA ALA A 6 -20.19 -46.60 38.27
C ALA A 6 -20.66 -48.07 38.19
N LEU A 7 -21.01 -48.56 36.99
CA LEU A 7 -20.68 -49.88 36.38
C LEU A 7 -21.39 -49.98 35.00
N CYS A 8 -20.72 -50.06 33.85
CA CYS A 8 -19.89 -51.14 33.24
C CYS A 8 -20.70 -52.13 32.40
N PHE A 9 -20.44 -52.15 31.09
CA PHE A 9 -20.49 -53.36 30.26
C PHE A 9 -19.31 -53.34 29.27
N MET A 10 -18.58 -54.44 29.26
CA MET A 10 -17.37 -54.74 28.49
C MET A 10 -17.68 -55.19 27.05
N PHE A 11 -16.75 -54.96 26.10
CA PHE A 11 -15.85 -56.02 25.58
C PHE A 11 -14.82 -55.50 24.55
N TYR A 12 -13.52 -55.69 24.86
CA TYR A 12 -12.36 -56.17 24.05
C TYR A 12 -12.12 -55.69 22.60
N LEU A 13 -10.90 -55.45 22.06
CA LEU A 13 -9.51 -55.32 22.57
C LEU A 13 -8.56 -55.07 21.35
N LEU A 14 -7.48 -54.29 21.56
CA LEU A 14 -6.11 -54.28 20.93
C LEU A 14 -5.93 -54.05 19.42
N LEU A 15 -4.87 -53.43 18.89
CA LEU A 15 -3.66 -52.67 19.34
C LEU A 15 -3.15 -51.98 18.04
N GLY A 16 -2.72 -50.70 18.03
CA GLY A 16 -1.32 -50.27 18.25
C GLY A 16 -0.37 -50.85 17.19
N GLY A 17 0.44 -50.14 16.41
CA GLY A 17 1.10 -48.83 16.49
C GLY A 17 2.36 -48.90 15.60
N ILE A 18 2.87 -47.75 15.16
CA ILE A 18 3.99 -47.49 14.21
C ILE A 18 5.33 -48.14 14.65
N PRO A 19 6.27 -48.49 13.74
CA PRO A 19 7.53 -47.71 13.62
C PRO A 19 8.20 -47.64 12.22
N GLN A 20 9.25 -46.81 12.13
CA GLN A 20 10.10 -46.45 10.98
C GLN A 20 11.13 -47.53 10.55
N ALA A 21 11.57 -47.37 9.28
CA ALA A 21 12.91 -47.58 8.66
C ALA A 21 13.77 -48.81 8.99
N HIS A 22 14.21 -49.56 7.96
CA HIS A 22 15.62 -49.82 7.62
C HIS A 22 15.78 -50.57 6.27
N THR A 23 16.98 -50.35 5.72
CA THR A 23 17.73 -50.78 4.52
C THR A 23 17.81 -52.28 4.16
N GLU A 24 17.96 -52.59 2.86
CA GLU A 24 18.78 -53.66 2.22
C GLU A 24 18.76 -53.42 0.69
N ILE A 25 19.81 -52.95 -0.01
CA ILE A 25 21.00 -53.62 -0.60
C ILE A 25 20.70 -54.84 -1.50
N LEU A 26 20.95 -54.70 -2.82
CA LEU A 26 21.73 -55.62 -3.67
C LEU A 26 21.79 -55.12 -5.13
N GLY A 27 22.98 -55.18 -5.74
CA GLY A 27 23.12 -55.08 -7.20
C GLY A 27 24.36 -54.36 -7.73
N THR A 28 25.54 -54.94 -7.49
CA THR A 28 26.84 -54.53 -8.05
C THR A 28 26.98 -54.85 -9.55
N SER A 29 27.56 -53.94 -10.34
CA SER A 29 28.75 -54.21 -11.20
C SER A 29 29.07 -53.02 -12.12
N ILE A 30 30.33 -52.59 -12.09
CA ILE A 30 30.99 -51.67 -13.02
C ILE A 30 32.08 -52.48 -13.73
N PRO A 31 32.37 -52.19 -15.00
CA PRO A 31 33.76 -52.13 -15.43
C PRO A 31 34.11 -50.79 -16.09
N THR A 32 35.31 -50.33 -15.80
CA THR A 32 35.91 -49.07 -16.25
C THR A 32 36.85 -49.32 -17.45
N LEU A 33 37.13 -48.23 -18.17
CA LEU A 33 38.19 -47.96 -19.17
C LEU A 33 37.81 -48.37 -20.61
N THR A 34 37.85 -47.47 -21.58
CA THR A 34 39.11 -46.86 -22.06
C THR A 34 38.83 -45.60 -22.90
N LYS A 35 39.77 -44.64 -22.82
CA LYS A 35 39.88 -43.45 -23.69
C LYS A 35 39.88 -43.82 -25.18
N LEU A 36 39.17 -43.05 -25.99
CA LEU A 36 39.54 -42.83 -27.39
C LEU A 36 39.57 -41.32 -27.68
N CYS A 37 40.77 -40.80 -27.92
CA CYS A 37 40.98 -39.49 -28.53
C CYS A 37 40.69 -39.61 -30.03
N VAL A 38 39.87 -38.71 -30.58
CA VAL A 38 39.92 -38.32 -31.99
C VAL A 38 39.93 -36.80 -32.04
N ALA A 39 40.90 -36.25 -32.78
CA ALA A 39 41.20 -34.84 -32.91
C ALA A 39 40.44 -34.17 -34.08
N SER A 40 40.19 -32.86 -33.92
CA SER A 40 39.93 -31.80 -34.94
C SER A 40 38.72 -31.97 -35.89
N ASP A 41 37.83 -30.97 -36.09
CA ASP A 41 38.11 -29.64 -36.67
C ASP A 41 37.30 -28.45 -36.06
N PRO A 42 37.94 -27.29 -35.74
CA PRO A 42 37.29 -26.18 -35.03
C PRO A 42 36.79 -25.01 -35.91
N VAL A 43 36.38 -25.23 -37.17
CA VAL A 43 36.08 -24.12 -38.10
C VAL A 43 34.60 -23.90 -38.42
N LEU A 44 33.70 -24.88 -38.22
CA LEU A 44 32.28 -24.74 -38.65
C LEU A 44 31.27 -24.35 -37.55
N HIS A 45 31.69 -24.11 -36.30
CA HIS A 45 30.75 -23.82 -35.19
C HIS A 45 30.74 -22.36 -34.71
N LYS A 46 31.53 -21.47 -35.31
CA LYS A 46 31.70 -20.07 -34.84
C LYS A 46 30.74 -19.05 -35.47
N GLN A 47 29.96 -19.42 -36.49
CA GLN A 47 29.01 -18.49 -37.14
C GLN A 47 27.58 -18.59 -36.56
N GLN A 48 27.09 -19.77 -36.21
CA GLN A 48 25.75 -19.93 -35.61
C GLN A 48 25.67 -19.40 -34.16
N SER A 49 26.75 -19.50 -33.37
CA SER A 49 26.74 -18.98 -31.99
C SER A 49 26.74 -17.44 -31.92
N LYS A 50 27.25 -16.75 -32.94
CA LYS A 50 27.26 -15.27 -33.03
C LYS A 50 25.92 -14.68 -33.48
N GLN A 51 25.14 -15.40 -34.29
CA GLN A 51 23.78 -14.97 -34.66
C GLN A 51 22.80 -15.21 -33.51
N HIS A 52 22.87 -16.38 -32.84
CA HIS A 52 22.01 -16.69 -31.70
C HIS A 52 22.27 -15.77 -30.49
N THR A 53 23.53 -15.45 -30.19
CA THR A 53 23.85 -14.47 -29.13
C THR A 53 23.47 -13.03 -29.48
N LYS A 54 23.37 -12.65 -30.77
CA LYS A 54 22.89 -11.31 -31.17
C LYS A 54 21.36 -11.20 -31.06
N GLU A 55 20.61 -12.25 -31.38
CA GLU A 55 19.14 -12.28 -31.22
C GLU A 55 18.70 -12.34 -29.76
N VAL A 56 19.39 -13.11 -28.92
CA VAL A 56 19.09 -13.18 -27.47
C VAL A 56 19.47 -11.85 -26.77
N ASN A 57 20.56 -11.21 -27.19
CA ASN A 57 20.93 -9.89 -26.67
C ASN A 57 20.06 -8.75 -27.22
N SER A 58 19.49 -8.87 -28.42
CA SER A 58 18.56 -7.89 -28.97
C SER A 58 17.17 -8.00 -28.30
N THR A 59 16.72 -9.21 -27.96
CA THR A 59 15.49 -9.43 -27.18
C THR A 59 15.64 -8.95 -25.73
N HIS A 60 16.77 -9.19 -25.06
CA HIS A 60 17.00 -8.63 -23.72
C HIS A 60 17.21 -7.10 -23.71
N ARG A 61 17.88 -6.51 -24.72
CA ARG A 61 17.96 -5.04 -24.87
C ARG A 61 16.60 -4.41 -25.22
N ASN A 62 15.75 -5.10 -25.99
CA ASN A 62 14.41 -4.60 -26.31
C ASN A 62 13.42 -4.77 -25.15
N GLN A 63 13.59 -5.76 -24.28
CA GLN A 63 12.80 -5.87 -23.04
C GLN A 63 13.15 -4.77 -22.02
N GLN A 64 14.38 -4.26 -22.01
CA GLN A 64 14.77 -3.11 -21.18
C GLN A 64 14.31 -1.76 -21.73
N LYS A 65 14.00 -1.65 -23.03
CA LYS A 65 13.62 -0.38 -23.68
C LYS A 65 12.20 0.12 -23.38
N ASN A 66 11.33 -0.70 -22.79
CA ASN A 66 9.91 -0.37 -22.56
C ASN A 66 9.50 -0.27 -21.09
N LYS A 67 10.44 -0.21 -20.13
CA LYS A 67 10.06 0.17 -18.76
C LYS A 67 10.01 1.70 -18.68
N GLY A 68 8.81 2.24 -18.49
CA GLY A 68 8.62 3.65 -18.15
C GLY A 68 9.41 4.05 -16.89
N LEU A 69 9.43 5.35 -16.56
CA LEU A 69 10.18 5.86 -15.42
C LEU A 69 9.81 5.17 -14.10
N SER A 70 10.81 4.90 -13.26
CA SER A 70 10.58 4.46 -11.88
C SER A 70 9.95 5.57 -11.04
N LEU A 71 9.32 5.20 -9.93
CA LEU A 71 8.72 6.18 -9.01
C LEU A 71 9.74 7.20 -8.46
N SER A 72 10.98 6.75 -8.18
CA SER A 72 12.08 7.64 -7.79
C SER A 72 12.49 8.62 -8.90
N GLN A 73 12.48 8.18 -10.16
CA GLN A 73 12.72 9.05 -11.31
C GLN A 73 11.57 10.05 -11.49
N LEU A 74 10.32 9.65 -11.24
CA LEU A 74 9.16 10.54 -11.27
C LEU A 74 9.25 11.64 -10.19
N TYR A 75 9.59 11.28 -8.94
CA TYR A 75 9.79 12.27 -7.87
C TYR A 75 10.83 13.32 -8.24
N ARG A 76 11.93 12.91 -8.87
CA ARG A 76 12.98 13.83 -9.30
C ARG A 76 12.57 14.68 -10.52
N LYS A 77 11.80 14.11 -11.45
CA LYS A 77 11.37 14.79 -12.68
C LYS A 77 10.19 15.76 -12.45
N PHE A 78 9.35 15.49 -11.46
CA PHE A 78 8.15 16.28 -11.16
C PHE A 78 8.03 16.63 -9.66
N PRO A 79 9.06 17.25 -9.05
CA PRO A 79 9.08 17.51 -7.60
C PRO A 79 7.94 18.42 -7.13
N GLU A 80 7.43 19.27 -8.02
CA GLU A 80 6.31 20.17 -7.74
C GLU A 80 4.94 19.52 -7.92
N THR A 81 4.85 18.34 -8.53
CA THR A 81 3.55 17.68 -8.79
C THR A 81 3.35 16.48 -7.89
N ILE A 82 4.39 15.67 -7.68
CA ILE A 82 4.32 14.47 -6.84
C ILE A 82 5.21 14.64 -5.62
N VAL A 83 4.62 14.52 -4.43
CA VAL A 83 5.31 14.75 -3.16
C VAL A 83 5.08 13.59 -2.20
N THR A 84 6.11 13.26 -1.43
CA THR A 84 6.04 12.27 -0.35
C THR A 84 6.12 12.91 1.04
N LYS A 85 6.50 14.19 1.09
CA LYS A 85 6.86 14.91 2.31
C LYS A 85 6.71 16.42 2.10
N GLY A 86 6.38 17.15 3.16
CA GLY A 86 6.35 18.61 3.18
C GLY A 86 7.70 19.26 3.51
N PRO A 87 7.74 20.60 3.59
CA PRO A 87 8.93 21.36 3.99
C PRO A 87 9.47 20.93 5.35
N ARG A 88 10.76 21.13 5.61
CA ARG A 88 11.46 20.75 6.85
C ARG A 88 11.04 21.62 8.05
N SER A 89 9.80 21.47 8.51
CA SER A 89 9.21 22.16 9.66
C SER A 89 8.73 21.18 10.73
N LYS A 90 8.35 21.65 11.92
CA LYS A 90 7.69 20.81 12.94
C LYS A 90 6.22 20.52 12.62
N LYS A 91 5.73 20.85 11.42
CA LYS A 91 4.40 20.45 10.95
C LYS A 91 4.44 19.04 10.38
N ILE A 92 3.41 18.24 10.66
CA ILE A 92 3.22 16.87 10.14
C ILE A 92 1.74 16.67 9.77
N ALA A 93 1.47 15.78 8.82
CA ALA A 93 0.11 15.46 8.40
C ALA A 93 -0.23 13.98 8.67
N LEU A 94 -1.32 13.75 9.39
CA LEU A 94 -1.97 12.43 9.44
C LEU A 94 -2.85 12.29 8.20
N THR A 95 -2.72 11.17 7.51
CA THR A 95 -3.51 10.87 6.32
C THR A 95 -4.15 9.50 6.42
N PHE A 96 -5.38 9.37 5.94
CA PHE A 96 -6.16 8.14 6.00
C PHE A 96 -6.72 7.78 4.63
N ASP A 97 -6.35 6.60 4.14
CA ASP A 97 -6.76 6.08 2.84
C ASP A 97 -7.99 5.15 2.96
N ASP A 98 -8.54 4.79 1.80
CA ASP A 98 -9.66 3.87 1.60
C ASP A 98 -10.98 4.29 2.22
N VAL A 99 -11.15 5.57 2.56
CA VAL A 99 -12.37 6.05 3.22
C VAL A 99 -13.47 6.41 2.21
N PRO A 100 -14.74 6.55 2.62
CA PRO A 100 -15.29 6.18 3.94
C PRO A 100 -15.52 4.68 4.11
N ASP A 101 -15.42 4.20 5.35
CA ASP A 101 -15.80 2.85 5.76
C ASP A 101 -16.53 2.94 7.10
N PRO A 102 -17.79 2.48 7.21
CA PRO A 102 -18.59 2.65 8.42
C PRO A 102 -18.00 1.92 9.64
N ARG A 103 -17.14 0.92 9.43
CA ARG A 103 -16.51 0.15 10.51
C ARG A 103 -15.43 0.94 11.25
N PHE A 104 -14.67 1.78 10.53
CA PHE A 104 -13.44 2.39 11.05
C PHE A 104 -13.41 3.91 10.96
N THR A 105 -13.92 4.48 9.87
CA THR A 105 -13.89 5.93 9.64
C THR A 105 -14.54 6.74 10.79
N PRO A 106 -15.72 6.36 11.33
CA PRO A 106 -16.31 7.09 12.45
C PRO A 106 -15.43 7.09 13.71
N ALA A 107 -14.76 5.97 14.00
CA ALA A 107 -13.91 5.83 15.17
C ALA A 107 -12.65 6.70 15.06
N VAL A 108 -12.03 6.74 13.87
CA VAL A 108 -10.91 7.65 13.60
C VAL A 108 -11.33 9.11 13.77
N LEU A 109 -12.46 9.53 13.16
CA LEU A 109 -12.99 10.89 13.30
C LEU A 109 -13.25 11.26 14.78
N ASN A 110 -13.83 10.34 15.56
CA ASN A 110 -14.05 10.55 17.00
C ASN A 110 -12.73 10.81 17.75
N VAL A 111 -11.68 10.04 17.47
CA VAL A 111 -10.35 10.25 18.08
C VAL A 111 -9.79 11.61 17.66
N LEU A 112 -9.80 11.94 16.37
CA LEU A 112 -9.27 13.22 15.88
C LEU A 112 -10.01 14.41 16.49
N SER A 113 -11.34 14.33 16.59
CA SER A 113 -12.19 15.34 17.24
C SER A 113 -11.83 15.52 18.72
N LYS A 114 -11.70 14.43 19.48
CA LYS A 114 -11.30 14.44 20.90
C LYS A 114 -9.96 15.15 21.13
N TYR A 115 -9.03 15.04 20.19
CA TYR A 115 -7.72 15.68 20.28
C TYR A 115 -7.64 17.03 19.55
N HIS A 116 -8.73 17.51 18.94
CA HIS A 116 -8.75 18.72 18.11
C HIS A 116 -7.70 18.69 17.00
N ILE A 117 -7.61 17.58 16.27
CA ILE A 117 -6.67 17.37 15.17
C ILE A 117 -7.43 17.41 13.85
N LYS A 118 -6.92 18.17 12.88
CA LYS A 118 -7.35 18.08 11.48
C LYS A 118 -6.39 17.15 10.73
N ALA A 119 -6.92 16.44 9.75
CA ALA A 119 -6.22 15.39 9.01
C ALA A 119 -6.64 15.45 7.53
N THR A 120 -6.04 14.61 6.70
CA THR A 120 -6.45 14.48 5.29
C THR A 120 -6.95 13.08 4.99
N PHE A 121 -8.11 12.99 4.36
CA PHE A 121 -8.81 11.76 4.05
C PHE A 121 -8.83 11.55 2.54
N PHE A 122 -8.25 10.44 2.06
CA PHE A 122 -8.24 10.09 0.65
C PHE A 122 -9.42 9.16 0.36
N VAL A 123 -10.42 9.71 -0.33
CA VAL A 123 -11.74 9.12 -0.50
C VAL A 123 -11.82 8.26 -1.77
N VAL A 124 -12.33 7.04 -1.62
CA VAL A 124 -12.68 6.14 -2.72
C VAL A 124 -14.10 6.47 -3.18
N GLY A 125 -14.27 6.83 -4.45
CA GLY A 125 -15.54 7.33 -5.01
C GLY A 125 -16.73 6.40 -4.78
N LYS A 126 -16.57 5.10 -5.08
CA LYS A 126 -17.63 4.09 -4.87
C LYS A 126 -18.10 4.02 -3.42
N ARG A 127 -17.20 4.21 -2.45
CA ARG A 127 -17.54 4.24 -1.01
C ARG A 127 -18.21 5.55 -0.62
N ALA A 128 -17.83 6.66 -1.24
CA ALA A 128 -18.47 7.95 -1.02
C ALA A 128 -19.93 7.97 -1.47
N GLU A 129 -20.27 7.26 -2.56
CA GLU A 129 -21.66 7.08 -3.00
C GLU A 129 -22.49 6.31 -1.97
N GLU A 130 -21.91 5.28 -1.36
CA GLU A 130 -22.58 4.44 -0.37
C GLU A 130 -22.70 5.14 1.00
N TYR A 131 -21.69 5.92 1.39
CA TYR A 131 -21.61 6.58 2.70
C TYR A 131 -21.35 8.10 2.61
N PRO A 132 -22.18 8.88 1.91
CA PRO A 132 -21.94 10.31 1.69
C PRO A 132 -21.93 11.10 3.00
N GLY A 133 -22.72 10.66 4.00
CA GLY A 133 -22.76 11.29 5.32
C GLY A 133 -21.42 11.30 6.05
N LEU A 134 -20.56 10.30 5.83
CA LEU A 134 -19.21 10.27 6.41
C LEU A 134 -18.27 11.24 5.72
N VAL A 135 -18.38 11.41 4.40
CA VAL A 135 -17.61 12.40 3.65
C VAL A 135 -18.05 13.83 4.04
N SER A 136 -19.36 14.08 4.17
CA SER A 136 -19.89 15.34 4.70
C SER A 136 -19.40 15.63 6.12
N ARG A 137 -19.29 14.59 6.96
CA ARG A 137 -18.72 14.71 8.32
C ARG A 137 -17.25 15.12 8.28
N MET A 138 -16.44 14.55 7.38
CA MET A 138 -15.03 14.94 7.21
C MET A 138 -14.91 16.45 6.90
N LYS A 139 -15.71 16.97 5.94
CA LYS A 139 -15.74 18.41 5.64
C LYS A 139 -16.19 19.22 6.87
N ARG A 140 -17.32 18.85 7.49
CA ARG A 140 -17.90 19.59 8.63
C ARG A 140 -16.94 19.67 9.82
N GLU A 141 -16.18 18.62 10.08
CA GLU A 141 -15.18 18.58 11.14
C GLU A 141 -13.85 19.25 10.73
N GLY A 142 -13.77 19.88 9.56
CA GLY A 142 -12.62 20.68 9.12
C GLY A 142 -11.42 19.86 8.63
N HIS A 143 -11.64 18.60 8.24
CA HIS A 143 -10.61 17.79 7.61
C HIS A 143 -10.51 18.12 6.11
N ALA A 144 -9.31 17.91 5.54
CA ALA A 144 -9.14 18.01 4.10
C ALA A 144 -9.52 16.69 3.42
N ILE A 145 -10.08 16.78 2.20
CA ILE A 145 -10.46 15.63 1.39
C ILE A 145 -9.57 15.57 0.15
N GLY A 146 -9.03 14.38 -0.13
CA GLY A 146 -8.32 14.02 -1.34
C GLY A 146 -9.07 12.92 -2.09
N ASN A 147 -8.73 12.75 -3.37
CA ASN A 147 -9.28 11.73 -4.26
C ASN A 147 -8.38 10.48 -4.24
N HIS A 148 -8.99 9.30 -4.05
CA HIS A 148 -8.31 8.01 -4.02
C HIS A 148 -8.83 7.05 -5.10
N SER A 149 -9.19 7.58 -6.27
CA SER A 149 -9.87 6.87 -7.37
C SER A 149 -11.30 6.44 -7.04
N TYR A 150 -11.99 5.85 -8.02
CA TYR A 150 -13.38 5.44 -7.87
C TYR A 150 -13.50 4.05 -7.24
N ASP A 151 -12.77 3.05 -7.75
CA ASP A 151 -12.85 1.66 -7.29
C ASP A 151 -11.48 1.04 -6.92
N HIS A 152 -10.48 1.89 -6.65
CA HIS A 152 -9.15 1.51 -6.16
C HIS A 152 -8.34 0.59 -7.11
N PRO A 153 -8.25 0.87 -8.43
CA PRO A 153 -7.44 0.07 -9.33
C PRO A 153 -5.95 0.43 -9.20
N LEU A 154 -5.06 -0.53 -9.48
CA LEU A 154 -3.64 -0.22 -9.64
C LEU A 154 -3.44 0.63 -10.91
N PHE A 155 -3.17 1.92 -10.76
CA PHE A 155 -3.13 2.88 -11.88
C PHE A 155 -2.15 2.49 -12.99
N THR A 156 -1.02 1.88 -12.66
CA THR A 156 -0.02 1.43 -13.65
C THR A 156 -0.49 0.29 -14.55
N LYS A 157 -1.66 -0.30 -14.26
CA LYS A 157 -2.28 -1.40 -15.02
C LYS A 157 -3.47 -0.97 -15.86
N ILE A 158 -3.87 0.30 -15.79
CA ILE A 158 -4.99 0.83 -16.57
C ILE A 158 -4.49 1.91 -17.55
N PRO A 159 -5.10 2.03 -18.74
CA PRO A 159 -4.75 3.08 -19.69
C PRO A 159 -5.11 4.47 -19.15
N LEU A 160 -4.50 5.52 -19.71
CA LEU A 160 -4.74 6.91 -19.31
C LEU A 160 -6.23 7.28 -19.28
N SER A 161 -7.02 6.86 -20.26
CA SER A 161 -8.46 7.14 -20.33
C SER A 161 -9.25 6.58 -19.14
N GLN A 162 -8.90 5.37 -18.68
CA GLN A 162 -9.53 4.78 -17.50
C GLN A 162 -9.07 5.49 -16.22
N PHE A 163 -7.79 5.83 -16.11
CA PHE A 163 -7.29 6.65 -14.99
C PHE A 163 -8.02 8.00 -14.91
N GLN A 164 -8.20 8.69 -16.03
CA GLN A 164 -8.96 9.94 -16.09
C GLN A 164 -10.40 9.76 -15.59
N LYS A 165 -11.08 8.70 -16.07
CA LYS A 165 -12.44 8.38 -15.62
C LYS A 165 -12.50 8.15 -14.11
N GLN A 166 -11.55 7.38 -13.56
CA GLN A 166 -11.45 7.11 -12.11
C GLN A 166 -11.38 8.41 -11.29
N ILE A 167 -10.54 9.36 -11.72
CA ILE A 167 -10.37 10.64 -11.03
C ILE A 167 -11.61 11.52 -11.19
N VAL A 168 -12.08 11.74 -12.43
CA VAL A 168 -13.18 12.68 -12.72
C VAL A 168 -14.51 12.22 -12.12
N THR A 169 -14.82 10.92 -12.18
CA THR A 169 -16.02 10.37 -11.53
C THR A 169 -15.97 10.62 -10.02
N THR A 170 -14.84 10.34 -9.38
CA THR A 170 -14.67 10.53 -7.93
C THR A 170 -14.75 12.00 -7.52
N ASP A 171 -14.15 12.90 -8.29
CA ASP A 171 -14.26 14.34 -8.03
C ASP A 171 -15.71 14.82 -8.13
N THR A 172 -16.46 14.36 -9.13
CA THR A 172 -17.88 14.70 -9.29
C THR A 172 -18.69 14.26 -8.08
N ILE A 173 -18.48 13.02 -7.61
CA ILE A 173 -19.15 12.49 -6.41
C ILE A 173 -18.79 13.33 -5.18
N ILE A 174 -17.50 13.60 -4.96
CA ILE A 174 -17.05 14.39 -3.82
C ILE A 174 -17.64 15.80 -3.89
N HIS A 175 -17.60 16.46 -5.05
CA HIS A 175 -18.18 17.79 -5.26
C HIS A 175 -19.66 17.82 -4.91
N ASN A 176 -20.44 16.83 -5.36
CA ASN A 176 -21.87 16.77 -5.04
C ASN A 176 -22.14 16.62 -3.53
N ILE A 177 -21.21 16.04 -2.77
CA ILE A 177 -21.34 15.86 -1.32
C ILE A 177 -20.84 17.09 -0.55
N VAL A 178 -19.70 17.67 -0.98
CA VAL A 178 -18.96 18.66 -0.18
C VAL A 178 -18.82 20.04 -0.84
N GLY A 179 -19.35 20.24 -2.04
CA GLY A 179 -19.39 21.52 -2.75
C GLY A 179 -18.08 21.98 -3.40
N TYR A 180 -17.03 21.14 -3.41
CA TYR A 180 -15.77 21.47 -4.08
C TYR A 180 -15.09 20.22 -4.65
N ASN A 181 -14.27 20.41 -5.68
CA ASN A 181 -13.42 19.35 -6.23
C ASN A 181 -12.09 19.28 -5.45
N PRO A 182 -11.68 18.10 -4.94
CA PRO A 182 -10.36 17.91 -4.36
C PRO A 182 -9.24 18.29 -5.35
N ARG A 183 -8.14 18.83 -4.83
CA ARG A 183 -6.92 19.10 -5.61
C ARG A 183 -5.80 18.10 -5.33
N LEU A 184 -6.04 17.16 -4.42
CA LEU A 184 -5.08 16.13 -4.03
C LEU A 184 -5.53 14.79 -4.58
N ILE A 185 -4.61 14.06 -5.20
CA ILE A 185 -4.80 12.65 -5.56
C ILE A 185 -3.75 11.84 -4.80
N ARG A 186 -4.17 10.75 -4.19
CA ARG A 186 -3.24 9.68 -3.79
C ARG A 186 -3.51 8.47 -4.68
N PRO A 187 -2.53 7.97 -5.44
CA PRO A 187 -2.69 6.76 -6.23
C PRO A 187 -2.88 5.55 -5.32
N PRO A 188 -3.85 4.65 -5.59
CA PRO A 188 -3.88 3.32 -5.01
C PRO A 188 -2.49 2.65 -5.09
N TYR A 189 -2.05 2.06 -3.98
CA TYR A 189 -0.71 1.43 -3.84
C TYR A 189 0.49 2.39 -4.04
N GLY A 190 0.26 3.70 -4.19
CA GLY A 190 1.31 4.72 -4.35
C GLY A 190 1.93 4.81 -5.75
N ASP A 191 1.46 4.01 -6.71
CA ASP A 191 2.03 3.87 -8.04
C ASP A 191 1.27 4.67 -9.11
N ILE A 192 2.01 5.37 -9.97
CA ILE A 192 1.47 6.17 -11.08
C ILE A 192 2.46 6.17 -12.25
N THR A 193 1.98 6.26 -13.50
CA THR A 193 2.84 6.39 -14.68
C THR A 193 3.20 7.86 -14.97
N GLU A 194 4.25 8.08 -15.78
CA GLU A 194 4.60 9.44 -16.22
C GLU A 194 3.46 10.13 -16.97
N GLU A 195 2.75 9.39 -17.83
CA GLU A 195 1.65 9.93 -18.65
C GLU A 195 0.48 10.40 -17.79
N GLN A 196 0.10 9.58 -16.80
CA GLN A 196 -0.94 9.90 -15.82
C GLN A 196 -0.53 11.10 -14.96
N LEU A 197 0.72 11.15 -14.50
CA LEU A 197 1.25 12.26 -13.73
C LEU A 197 1.29 13.58 -14.54
N LYS A 198 1.67 13.53 -15.82
CA LYS A 198 1.62 14.69 -16.73
C LYS A 198 0.20 15.21 -16.91
N TRP A 199 -0.77 14.32 -17.08
CA TRP A 199 -2.17 14.72 -17.14
C TRP A 199 -2.61 15.36 -15.82
N ALA A 200 -2.31 14.73 -14.68
CA ALA A 200 -2.68 15.25 -13.37
C ALA A 200 -2.09 16.65 -13.13
N LYS A 201 -0.82 16.86 -13.50
CA LYS A 201 -0.17 18.17 -13.50
C LYS A 201 -0.93 19.19 -14.35
N LYS A 202 -1.30 18.82 -15.59
CA LYS A 202 -2.02 19.71 -16.52
C LYS A 202 -3.39 20.13 -15.98
N GLN A 203 -4.06 19.26 -15.22
CA GLN A 203 -5.35 19.55 -14.57
C GLN A 203 -5.20 20.28 -13.22
N GLY A 204 -3.96 20.54 -12.77
CA GLY A 204 -3.70 21.25 -11.52
C GLY A 204 -3.82 20.38 -10.25
N TYR A 205 -3.76 19.05 -10.38
CA TYR A 205 -3.69 18.18 -9.20
C TYR A 205 -2.28 18.10 -8.63
N LYS A 206 -2.21 17.90 -7.31
CA LYS A 206 -1.02 17.44 -6.61
C LYS A 206 -1.16 15.95 -6.31
N ILE A 207 -0.17 15.16 -6.69
CA ILE A 207 -0.06 13.76 -6.28
C ILE A 207 0.63 13.71 -4.92
N VAL A 208 -0.01 13.07 -3.94
CA VAL A 208 0.48 13.01 -2.56
C VAL A 208 0.66 11.56 -2.13
N ASN A 209 1.91 11.15 -1.95
CA ASN A 209 2.28 9.90 -1.31
C ASN A 209 2.63 10.16 0.17
N TRP A 210 3.45 9.31 0.76
CA TRP A 210 3.86 9.38 2.16
C TRP A 210 5.36 9.08 2.29
N ASN A 211 5.92 9.47 3.44
CA ASN A 211 7.29 9.10 3.82
C ASN A 211 7.34 8.36 5.17
N VAL A 212 6.18 8.15 5.81
CA VAL A 212 6.01 7.37 7.02
C VAL A 212 4.84 6.43 6.77
N ASP A 213 5.10 5.13 6.82
CA ASP A 213 4.08 4.10 6.66
C ASP A 213 3.85 3.42 8.01
N SER A 214 2.58 3.36 8.44
CA SER A 214 2.20 2.67 9.67
C SER A 214 2.16 1.16 9.51
N LEU A 215 2.01 0.66 8.28
CA LEU A 215 1.76 -0.74 7.93
C LEU A 215 0.49 -1.32 8.57
N ASP A 216 -0.46 -0.47 8.97
CA ASP A 216 -1.68 -0.85 9.67
C ASP A 216 -2.60 -1.79 8.88
N TRP A 217 -2.56 -1.70 7.55
CA TRP A 217 -3.25 -2.61 6.62
C TRP A 217 -2.91 -4.10 6.82
N LYS A 218 -1.84 -4.42 7.55
CA LYS A 218 -1.49 -5.80 7.94
C LYS A 218 -2.25 -6.32 9.16
N GLY A 219 -3.20 -5.56 9.72
CA GLY A 219 -3.91 -5.94 10.95
C GLY A 219 -3.02 -5.88 12.19
N LEU A 220 -2.06 -4.96 12.20
CA LEU A 220 -1.08 -4.85 13.29
C LEU A 220 -1.73 -4.36 14.58
N ARG A 221 -1.17 -4.77 15.73
CA ARG A 221 -1.63 -4.28 17.03
C ARG A 221 -1.20 -2.83 17.26
N LYS A 222 -1.90 -2.16 18.18
CA LYS A 222 -1.63 -0.78 18.63
C LYS A 222 -0.13 -0.44 18.75
N ASN A 223 0.63 -1.25 19.48
CA ASN A 223 2.03 -0.94 19.78
C ASN A 223 2.95 -1.07 18.56
N GLU A 224 2.61 -1.93 17.60
CA GLU A 224 3.37 -2.11 16.36
C GLU A 224 3.13 -0.93 15.42
N VAL A 225 1.87 -0.54 15.22
CA VAL A 225 1.49 0.67 14.46
C VAL A 225 2.18 1.91 15.03
N LYS A 226 2.06 2.10 16.35
CA LYS A 226 2.72 3.20 17.08
C LYS A 226 4.23 3.20 16.86
N LYS A 227 4.88 2.03 16.99
CA LYS A 227 6.33 1.91 16.80
C LYS A 227 6.75 2.32 15.39
N ASN A 228 6.08 1.82 14.36
CA ASN A 228 6.39 2.11 12.95
C ASN A 228 6.30 3.62 12.63
N ILE A 229 5.26 4.28 13.16
CA ILE A 229 5.09 5.73 13.01
C ILE A 229 6.21 6.47 13.75
N LEU A 230 6.40 6.18 15.04
CA LEU A 230 7.32 6.94 15.89
C LEU A 230 8.80 6.75 15.54
N SER A 231 9.19 5.65 14.91
CA SER A 231 10.56 5.40 14.44
C SER A 231 10.91 6.16 13.16
N SER A 232 9.90 6.54 12.38
CA SER A 232 10.09 7.05 11.02
C SER A 232 9.68 8.53 10.87
N VAL A 233 8.83 9.01 11.79
CA VAL A 233 8.32 10.38 11.77
C VAL A 233 9.41 11.42 11.99
N GLY A 234 9.39 12.45 11.13
CA GLY A 234 10.31 13.56 11.16
C GLY A 234 9.63 14.86 10.77
N ARG A 235 10.44 15.92 10.71
CA ARG A 235 10.00 17.26 10.26
C ARG A 235 9.37 17.19 8.86
N GLY A 236 8.15 17.67 8.69
CA GLY A 236 7.43 17.69 7.41
C GLY A 236 6.80 16.36 7.01
N SER A 237 6.77 15.35 7.88
CA SER A 237 6.26 14.02 7.52
C SER A 237 4.78 14.03 7.11
N ILE A 238 4.48 13.23 6.08
CA ILE A 238 3.14 12.78 5.71
C ILE A 238 3.04 11.30 6.12
N ILE A 239 2.09 11.00 7.01
CA ILE A 239 1.93 9.70 7.66
C ILE A 239 0.76 8.96 7.03
N LEU A 240 1.02 7.80 6.44
CA LEU A 240 -0.01 6.91 5.89
C LEU A 240 -0.58 6.00 6.98
N GLN A 241 -1.91 6.05 7.09
CA GLN A 241 -2.74 5.10 7.80
C GLN A 241 -3.98 4.82 6.92
N HIS A 242 -4.78 3.85 7.33
CA HIS A 242 -6.05 3.54 6.69
C HIS A 242 -7.19 3.77 7.68
N ALA A 243 -8.33 4.25 7.16
CA ALA A 243 -9.58 4.29 7.92
C ALA A 243 -10.74 3.65 7.13
N GLY A 244 -10.40 2.93 6.07
CA GLY A 244 -11.24 1.93 5.43
C GLY A 244 -10.38 0.77 4.96
N GLY A 245 -11.01 -0.38 4.69
CA GLY A 245 -10.27 -1.57 4.27
C GLY A 245 -11.14 -2.56 3.52
N GLY A 246 -10.54 -3.64 3.02
CA GLY A 246 -11.26 -4.72 2.36
C GLY A 246 -12.11 -5.57 3.32
N VAL A 247 -12.70 -6.63 2.76
CA VAL A 247 -13.30 -7.70 3.57
C VAL A 247 -12.20 -8.36 4.40
N GLY A 248 -12.44 -8.57 5.70
CA GLY A 248 -11.47 -9.17 6.62
C GLY A 248 -10.36 -8.24 7.13
N SER A 249 -10.27 -7.00 6.64
CA SER A 249 -9.34 -6.01 7.20
C SER A 249 -9.72 -5.63 8.64
N ASP A 250 -8.71 -5.47 9.49
CA ASP A 250 -8.85 -4.96 10.86
C ASP A 250 -7.91 -3.77 11.07
N LEU A 251 -8.50 -2.60 11.33
CA LEU A 251 -7.77 -1.35 11.56
C LEU A 251 -7.90 -0.85 13.02
N THR A 252 -8.35 -1.72 13.93
CA THR A 252 -8.47 -1.40 15.36
C THR A 252 -7.13 -0.98 15.96
N GLY A 253 -6.02 -1.58 15.53
CA GLY A 253 -4.68 -1.18 15.94
C GLY A 253 -4.34 0.28 15.61
N THR A 254 -4.72 0.77 14.43
CA THR A 254 -4.57 2.19 14.05
C THR A 254 -5.40 3.09 14.95
N ILE A 255 -6.68 2.77 15.15
CA ILE A 255 -7.59 3.55 15.99
C ILE A 255 -7.07 3.66 17.42
N GLN A 256 -6.60 2.54 17.98
CA GLN A 256 -6.07 2.49 19.34
C GLN A 256 -4.69 3.16 19.50
N ALA A 257 -3.89 3.22 18.43
CA ALA A 257 -2.57 3.86 18.45
C ALA A 257 -2.64 5.39 18.38
N LEU A 258 -3.63 5.94 17.67
CA LEU A 258 -3.77 7.38 17.43
C LEU A 258 -3.66 8.25 18.69
N PRO A 259 -4.36 7.96 19.81
CA PRO A 259 -4.25 8.76 21.04
C PRO A 259 -2.81 8.96 21.51
N GLU A 260 -2.04 7.88 21.63
CA GLU A 260 -0.66 7.94 22.11
C GLU A 260 0.29 8.56 21.07
N VAL A 261 0.10 8.26 19.79
CA VAL A 261 0.87 8.89 18.71
C VAL A 261 0.69 10.41 18.75
N ILE A 262 -0.54 10.90 18.88
CA ILE A 262 -0.84 12.33 18.96
C ILE A 262 -0.17 12.97 20.17
N GLN A 263 -0.33 12.37 21.36
CA GLN A 263 0.24 12.88 22.60
C GLN A 263 1.77 12.94 22.55
N ILE A 264 2.43 11.87 22.10
CA ILE A 264 3.89 11.79 22.01
C ILE A 264 4.44 12.78 20.98
N LEU A 265 3.79 12.94 19.83
CA LEU A 265 4.28 13.87 18.82
C LEU A 265 4.07 15.33 19.22
N ARG A 266 2.96 15.65 19.90
CA ARG A 266 2.76 16.96 20.53
C ARG A 266 3.85 17.25 21.58
N SER A 267 4.15 16.31 22.46
CA SER A 267 5.21 16.51 23.48
C SER A 267 6.61 16.68 22.86
N ARG A 268 6.84 16.13 21.66
CA ARG A 268 8.04 16.37 20.84
C ARG A 268 8.00 17.68 20.03
N GLY A 269 6.99 18.52 20.25
CA GLY A 269 6.80 19.83 19.62
C GLY A 269 6.31 19.78 18.17
N TYR A 270 5.71 18.67 17.72
CA TYR A 270 5.09 18.61 16.41
C TYR A 270 3.69 19.24 16.41
N ILE A 271 3.38 19.92 15.30
CA ILE A 271 2.07 20.51 15.02
C ILE A 271 1.40 19.66 13.94
N PHE A 272 0.18 19.22 14.21
CA PHE A 272 -0.61 18.47 13.23
C PHE A 272 -1.36 19.44 12.33
N VAL A 273 -1.24 19.24 11.02
CA VAL A 273 -1.91 20.02 9.98
C VAL A 273 -2.46 19.08 8.92
N THR A 274 -3.36 19.59 8.10
CA THR A 274 -3.78 18.91 6.87
C THR A 274 -2.67 18.95 5.82
N VAL A 275 -2.74 18.07 4.82
CA VAL A 275 -1.80 18.07 3.68
C VAL A 275 -1.81 19.41 2.92
N PRO A 276 -2.96 20.04 2.60
CA PRO A 276 -2.95 21.35 1.96
C PRO A 276 -2.21 22.41 2.78
N GLU A 277 -2.43 22.48 4.09
CA GLU A 277 -1.72 23.40 4.97
C GLU A 277 -0.22 23.11 5.05
N LEU A 278 0.17 21.83 5.06
CA LEU A 278 1.57 21.40 5.08
C LEU A 278 2.31 21.80 3.80
N LEU A 279 1.62 21.72 2.66
CA LEU A 279 2.17 21.96 1.33
C LEU A 279 1.89 23.37 0.78
N HIS A 280 1.20 24.21 1.55
CA HIS A 280 0.70 25.53 1.14
C HIS A 280 -0.13 25.49 -0.15
N ILE A 281 -0.95 24.44 -0.29
CA ILE A 281 -1.90 24.31 -1.41
C ILE A 281 -3.16 25.08 -1.02
N PRO A 282 -3.69 25.96 -1.88
CA PRO A 282 -4.96 26.62 -1.62
C PRO A 282 -6.04 25.57 -1.39
N VAL A 283 -6.66 25.62 -0.20
CA VAL A 283 -7.90 24.89 0.03
C VAL A 283 -8.95 25.67 -0.74
N ASN A 284 -9.56 25.05 -1.76
CA ASN A 284 -10.65 25.66 -2.49
C ASN A 284 -11.85 25.81 -1.53
N ILE A 285 -11.86 26.91 -0.79
CA ILE A 285 -13.04 27.44 -0.10
C ILE A 285 -13.78 28.23 -1.18
N GLN A 286 -14.73 27.58 -1.84
CA GLN A 286 -15.86 28.28 -2.44
C GLN A 286 -17.03 28.10 -1.49
#